data_AF-A0A5C7LFJ9-F1
#
_entry.id   AF-A0A5C7LFJ9-F1
#
_cell.length_a   1.000
_cell.length_b   1.000
_cell.length_c   1.000
_cell.angle_alpha   90.00
_cell.angle_beta   90.00
_cell.angle_gamma   90.00
#
_symmetry.space_group_name_H-M   'P 1'
#
loop_
_entity.id
_entity.type
_entity.pdbx_description
1 polymer ?
#
loop_
_entity_poly.entity_id
_entity_poly.type
_entity_poly.pdbx_seq_one_letter_code
_entity_poly.pdbx_strand_id
1 'polypeptide(L)' 'MARRVTTELIDDTDTSKIADETVEFALDGKGYSIDLTSKNAAELREQLAYWIEHARRST' A
#
# COMPACT_ATOMS: atom_id res chain seq x y z
N MET A 1 -14.77 26.60 -25.52
CA MET A 1 -14.46 26.23 -24.13
C MET A 1 -13.56 25.01 -24.16
N ALA A 2 -12.50 24.95 -23.34
CA ALA A 2 -11.61 23.79 -23.25
C ALA A 2 -11.65 23.19 -21.83
N ARG A 3 -11.66 21.86 -21.73
CA ARG A 3 -11.71 21.10 -20.47
C ARG A 3 -10.57 20.09 -20.44
N ARG A 4 -9.84 20.02 -19.33
CA ARG A 4 -8.84 18.98 -19.03
C ARG A 4 -9.32 18.18 -17.83
N VAL A 5 -9.25 16.85 -17.92
CA VAL A 5 -9.51 15.91 -16.82
C VAL A 5 -8.21 15.16 -16.58
N THR A 6 -7.74 15.12 -15.33
CA THR A 6 -6.57 14.34 -14.90
C THR A 6 -7.06 13.28 -13.91
N THR A 7 -6.56 12.06 -14.05
CA THR A 7 -6.77 10.97 -13.10
C THR A 7 -5.44 10.65 -12.45
N GLU A 8 -5.40 10.60 -11.12
CA GLU A 8 -4.19 10.35 -10.34
C GLU A 8 -4.46 9.21 -9.36
N LEU A 9 -3.47 8.34 -9.16
CA LEU A 9 -3.47 7.37 -8.07
C LEU A 9 -2.96 8.08 -6.83
N ILE A 10 -3.72 8.06 -5.74
CA ILE A 10 -3.43 8.84 -4.53
C ILE A 10 -3.06 7.87 -3.42
N ASP A 11 -2.13 8.28 -2.56
CA ASP A 11 -1.73 7.51 -1.39
C ASP A 11 -2.87 7.48 -0.36
N ASP A 12 -3.33 6.27 -0.02
CA ASP A 12 -4.47 6.05 0.88
C ASP A 12 -4.20 6.50 2.33
N THR A 13 -2.93 6.58 2.73
CA THR A 13 -2.53 7.06 4.06
C THR A 13 -2.32 8.57 4.10
N ASP A 14 -2.05 9.19 2.95
CA ASP A 14 -1.83 10.62 2.80
C ASP A 14 -2.35 11.11 1.45
N THR A 15 -3.61 11.58 1.45
CA THR A 15 -4.30 12.06 0.24
C THR A 15 -3.64 13.25 -0.47
N SER A 16 -2.60 13.85 0.11
CA SER A 16 -1.81 14.91 -0.53
C SER A 16 -0.70 14.38 -1.44
N LYS A 17 -0.44 13.07 -1.47
CA LYS A 17 0.63 12.43 -2.23
C LYS A 17 0.08 11.51 -3.33
N ILE A 18 0.82 11.44 -4.43
CA ILE A 18 0.56 10.49 -5.52
C ILE A 18 1.18 9.14 -5.13
N ALA A 19 0.41 8.06 -5.23
CA ALA A 19 0.89 6.72 -4.96
C ALA A 19 1.75 6.19 -6.12
N ASP A 20 2.73 5.35 -5.77
CA ASP A 20 3.64 4.72 -6.73
C ASP A 20 3.27 3.25 -6.98
N GLU A 21 2.69 2.57 -5.98
CA GLU A 21 2.38 1.15 -6.06
C GLU A 21 1.17 0.77 -5.19
N THR A 22 0.48 -0.31 -5.59
CA THR A 22 -0.54 -0.98 -4.77
C THR A 22 0.11 -2.13 -4.01
N VAL A 23 -0.04 -2.16 -2.68
CA VAL A 23 0.46 -3.24 -1.82
C VAL A 23 -0.70 -4.13 -1.38
N GLU A 24 -0.57 -5.44 -1.59
CA GLU A 24 -1.50 -6.44 -1.05
C GLU A 24 -0.95 -7.03 0.26
N PHE A 25 -1.81 -7.13 1.26
CA PHE A 25 -1.49 -7.78 2.54
C PHE A 25 -2.74 -8.43 3.14
N ALA A 26 -2.56 -9.27 4.16
CA ALA A 26 -3.66 -9.96 4.81
C ALA A 26 -3.51 -10.00 6.33
N LEU A 27 -4.65 -9.95 7.04
CA LEU A 27 -4.73 -10.12 8.48
C LEU A 27 -6.03 -10.85 8.82
N ASP A 28 -5.94 -11.86 9.69
CA ASP A 28 -7.07 -12.71 10.10
C ASP A 28 -7.88 -13.32 8.92
N GLY A 29 -7.15 -13.73 7.88
CA GLY A 29 -7.73 -14.33 6.67
C GLY A 29 -8.45 -13.35 5.75
N LYS A 30 -8.42 -12.05 6.04
CA LYS A 30 -8.96 -10.99 5.18
C LYS A 30 -7.84 -10.34 4.38
N GLY A 31 -7.99 -10.31 3.06
CA GLY A 31 -7.08 -9.59 2.16
C GLY A 31 -7.43 -8.10 2.08
N TYR A 32 -6.40 -7.27 1.99
CA TYR A 32 -6.48 -5.83 1.83
C TYR A 32 -5.54 -5.39 0.71
N SER A 33 -5.93 -4.35 -0.01
CA SER A 33 -5.12 -3.63 -0.98
C SER A 33 -5.03 -2.17 -0.56
N ILE A 34 -3.86 -1.56 -0.73
CA ILE A 34 -3.64 -0.16 -0.37
C ILE A 34 -2.69 0.50 -1.38
N ASP A 35 -3.06 1.68 -1.86
CA ASP A 35 -2.23 2.48 -2.78
C ASP A 35 -1.30 3.38 -1.97
N LEU A 36 0.00 3.27 -2.18
CA LEU A 36 1.03 3.93 -1.38
C LEU A 36 2.14 4.52 -2.24
N THR A 37 2.73 5.61 -1.74
CA THR A 37 4.07 6.05 -2.15
C THR A 37 5.10 4.96 -1.83
N SER A 38 6.20 4.94 -2.58
CA SER A 38 7.32 4.02 -2.38
C SER A 38 7.85 4.05 -0.93
N LYS A 39 7.81 5.24 -0.30
CA LYS A 39 8.19 5.43 1.11
C LYS A 39 7.23 4.70 2.05
N ASN A 40 5.92 4.94 1.92
CA ASN A 40 4.93 4.35 2.80
C ASN A 40 4.81 2.83 2.58
N ALA A 41 4.97 2.37 1.33
CA ALA A 41 5.04 0.95 1.02
C ALA A 41 6.25 0.26 1.66
N ALA A 42 7.42 0.91 1.68
CA ALA A 42 8.59 0.42 2.40
C ALA A 42 8.35 0.35 3.92
N GLU A 43 7.73 1.39 4.49
CA GLU A 43 7.39 1.43 5.93
C GLU A 43 6.43 0.30 6.32
N LEU A 44 5.39 0.04 5.52
CA LEU A 44 4.47 -1.09 5.75
C LEU A 44 5.21 -2.43 5.77
N ARG A 45 6.11 -2.65 4.81
CA ARG A 45 6.91 -3.88 4.72
C ARG A 45 7.85 -4.04 5.91
N GLU A 46 8.47 -2.94 6.36
CA GLU A 46 9.35 -2.92 7.54
C GLU A 46 8.58 -3.25 8.83
N GLN A 47 7.40 -2.66 9.03
CA GLN A 47 6.55 -2.95 10.19
C GLN A 47 6.09 -4.41 10.24
N LEU A 48 5.86 -5.03 9.09
CA LEU A 48 5.51 -6.45 9.00
C LEU A 48 6.72 -7.38 9.12
N ALA A 49 7.94 -6.90 8.84
CA ALA A 49 9.15 -7.71 8.75
C ALA A 49 9.43 -8.52 10.04
N TYR A 50 9.28 -7.89 11.21
CA TYR A 50 9.48 -8.55 12.51
C TYR A 50 8.59 -9.79 12.65
N TRP A 51 7.31 -9.68 12.31
CA TRP A 51 6.36 -10.78 12.41
C TRP A 51 6.63 -11.86 11.36
N ILE A 52 6.94 -11.45 10.13
CA ILE A 52 7.25 -12.36 9.02
C ILE A 52 8.49 -13.21 9.33
N GLU A 53 9.54 -12.62 9.93
CA GLU A 53 10.77 -13.32 10.31
C GLU A 53 10.51 -14.48 11.29
N HIS A 54 9.53 -14.31 12.18
CA HIS A 54 9.18 -15.31 13.20
C HIS A 54 8.02 -16.22 12.79
N ALA A 55 7.37 -15.93 11.66
CA ALA A 55 6.22 -16.68 11.17
C ALA A 55 6.62 -17.81 10.22
N ARG A 56 5.69 -18.74 10.01
CA ARG A 56 5.77 -19.74 8.93
C ARG A 56 4.83 -19.35 7.81
N ARG A 57 5.22 -19.63 6.56
CA ARG A 57 4.31 -19.49 5.41
C ARG A 57 3.12 -20.44 5.61
N SER A 58 1.90 -19.89 5.63
CA SER A 58 0.71 -20.70 5.46
C SER A 58 0.60 -21.06 3.98
N THR A 59 0.50 -22.37 3.71
CA THR A 59 0.35 -22.91 2.35
C THR A 59 -1.03 -22.60 1.78
#